data_AF-A0A6L9LZ37-F1
#
_entry.id   AF-A0A6L9LZ37-F1
#
_cell.length_a   1.000
_cell.length_b   1.000
_cell.length_c   1.000
_cell.angle_alpha   90.00
_cell.angle_beta   90.00
_cell.angle_gamma   90.00
#
_symmetry.space_group_name_H-M   'P 1'
#
loop_
_entity.id
_entity.type
_entity.pdbx_description
1 polymer ?
#
loop_
_entity_poly.entity_id
_entity_poly.type
_entity_poly.pdbx_seq_one_letter_code
_entity_poly.pdbx_strand_id
1 'polypeptide(L)'
;MTNWSKSNDVLGSVNRGNAIESGLCTLCRADCQGKCETWLSSLRGREMLYPRDFGLVTAGSGNTTHVGVSYNSLRIQGLNYGATGAVTTDQDLLFTDVNLETSFGAEEKTKCKVPFMTGALGSTFIAAKYWDAFAAGCALVGAPIVVGENVVGVDRESEIKDGRITKAPELERRIDTYMRYYDGYGAIIVQMNVEDTRNGVAEYVAEKYGDKVIIELKWGQGAKNIGGEIEVTSLDYALFLKNRGYLVDPDPAKPEVQEGYKRGAITHFARHSRLGYTDLSSYEQVHDDFMTSVNYLRTLGFKRISLKTGSYGMEALAMAIKFASEANLDLLTMDGSGGGTGMSPWNMMESWGVPSILLHAKAHEYAGHLAAQGKNVVDMSFAGGFAKGSSIFKALAMGAPFTKMICMGRAMMIPGFLGSNIEGVLFPERKDAVCGNWDKLPAAVAKYGETADKIFACYQDVEKKVGKDEMKNVPLGAVGIWCLVDKLSAGLQQIMAGARKFDLEAITRQDIASGNRETEKETGIPFITDVMDETAKRILDM
;
A
#
# COMPACT_ATOMS: atom_id res chain seq x y z
N MET A 1 4.62 10.54 -24.02
CA MET A 1 4.40 9.38 -23.13
C MET A 1 5.65 8.53 -23.13
N THR A 2 6.26 8.33 -21.96
CA THR A 2 7.39 7.41 -21.79
C THR A 2 6.88 5.98 -21.95
N ASN A 3 7.35 5.25 -22.97
CA ASN A 3 7.01 3.84 -23.14
C ASN A 3 7.83 3.00 -22.15
N TRP A 4 7.19 2.51 -21.09
CA TRP A 4 7.81 1.58 -20.15
C TRP A 4 7.95 0.20 -20.79
N SER A 5 9.17 -0.38 -20.76
CA SER A 5 9.40 -1.72 -21.29
C SER A 5 8.52 -2.73 -20.55
N LYS A 6 7.82 -3.58 -21.31
CA LYS A 6 7.06 -4.71 -20.76
C LYS A 6 7.96 -5.86 -20.34
N SER A 7 9.10 -6.02 -20.99
CA SER A 7 10.01 -7.15 -20.81
C SER A 7 11.25 -6.71 -20.05
N ASN A 8 11.64 -7.53 -19.08
CA ASN A 8 12.93 -7.45 -18.42
C ASN A 8 13.64 -8.80 -18.63
N ASP A 9 14.59 -8.78 -19.57
CA ASP A 9 15.34 -9.97 -19.97
C ASP A 9 16.20 -10.53 -18.83
N VAL A 10 16.86 -9.66 -18.08
CA VAL A 10 17.73 -10.00 -16.93
C VAL A 10 16.97 -10.82 -15.89
N LEU A 11 15.72 -10.46 -15.60
CA LEU A 11 14.87 -11.17 -14.65
C LEU A 11 13.95 -12.21 -15.31
N GLY A 12 14.00 -12.36 -16.64
CA GLY A 12 13.10 -13.23 -17.40
C GLY A 12 11.60 -12.89 -17.24
N SER A 13 11.28 -11.67 -16.82
CA SER A 13 9.94 -11.23 -16.45
C SER A 13 9.27 -10.44 -17.57
N VAL A 14 7.94 -10.55 -17.67
CA VAL A 14 7.14 -9.87 -18.71
C VAL A 14 5.79 -9.44 -18.13
N ASN A 15 5.48 -8.15 -18.27
CA ASN A 15 4.17 -7.59 -17.98
C ASN A 15 3.14 -8.06 -19.02
N ARG A 16 2.02 -8.62 -18.54
CA ARG A 16 0.87 -9.02 -19.38
C ARG A 16 0.24 -7.82 -20.11
N GLY A 17 0.09 -6.71 -19.40
CA GLY A 17 -0.55 -5.48 -19.89
C GLY A 17 0.45 -4.37 -20.20
N ASN A 18 -0.02 -3.12 -20.16
CA ASN A 18 0.83 -1.94 -20.33
C ASN A 18 1.58 -1.67 -19.03
N ALA A 19 2.91 -1.64 -19.08
CA ALA A 19 3.73 -1.32 -17.92
C ALA A 19 3.62 0.18 -17.60
N ILE A 20 3.67 0.51 -16.30
CA ILE A 20 3.74 1.88 -15.77
C ILE A 20 4.97 2.02 -14.88
N GLU A 21 5.23 3.23 -14.37
CA GLU A 21 6.43 3.58 -13.59
C GLU A 21 6.78 2.56 -12.48
N SER A 22 5.77 2.06 -11.77
CA SER A 22 5.89 1.03 -10.74
C SER A 22 6.54 -0.29 -11.19
N GLY A 23 6.54 -0.57 -12.50
CA GLY A 23 6.81 -1.88 -13.08
C GLY A 23 5.61 -2.82 -13.10
N LEU A 24 4.45 -2.40 -12.57
CA LEU A 24 3.19 -3.14 -12.67
C LEU A 24 2.47 -2.85 -13.99
N CYS A 25 1.47 -3.66 -14.31
CA CYS A 25 0.54 -3.36 -15.39
C CYS A 25 -0.43 -2.25 -14.96
N THR A 26 -0.91 -1.43 -15.90
CA THR A 26 -2.06 -0.52 -15.69
C THR A 26 -3.26 -1.28 -15.10
N LEU A 27 -3.51 -2.50 -15.61
CA LEU A 27 -4.55 -3.41 -15.17
C LEU A 27 -3.98 -4.75 -14.69
N CYS A 28 -3.97 -4.96 -13.38
CA CYS A 28 -3.73 -6.27 -12.77
C CYS A 28 -5.04 -7.09 -12.78
N ARG A 29 -4.94 -8.42 -12.95
CA ARG A 29 -6.10 -9.33 -12.92
C ARG A 29 -5.85 -10.46 -11.93
N ALA A 30 -6.91 -10.93 -11.29
CA ALA A 30 -6.84 -12.04 -10.35
C ALA A 30 -6.49 -13.37 -11.03
N ASP A 31 -6.91 -13.55 -12.28
CA ASP A 31 -6.63 -14.73 -13.13
C ASP A 31 -5.29 -14.65 -13.88
N CYS A 32 -4.46 -13.63 -13.60
CA CYS A 32 -3.27 -13.32 -14.39
C CYS A 32 -2.22 -14.43 -14.32
N GLN A 33 -2.00 -15.10 -15.45
CA GLN A 33 -0.90 -16.05 -15.67
C GLN A 33 0.41 -15.37 -16.12
N GLY A 34 0.42 -14.04 -16.18
CA GLY A 34 1.57 -13.24 -16.58
C GLY A 34 2.66 -13.23 -15.50
N LYS A 35 3.91 -13.09 -15.93
CA LYS A 35 5.12 -13.23 -15.10
C LYS A 35 5.84 -11.90 -14.89
N CYS A 36 5.13 -10.84 -14.47
CA CYS A 36 5.79 -9.59 -14.14
C CYS A 36 6.70 -9.77 -12.90
N GLU A 37 7.63 -8.85 -12.68
CA GLU A 37 8.62 -8.92 -11.60
C GLU A 37 7.99 -9.20 -10.22
N THR A 38 6.96 -8.44 -9.84
CA THR A 38 6.25 -8.61 -8.55
C THR A 38 5.54 -9.96 -8.45
N TRP A 39 4.95 -10.44 -9.55
CA TRP A 39 4.29 -11.75 -9.60
C TRP A 39 5.31 -12.89 -9.42
N LEU A 40 6.46 -12.83 -10.09
CA LEU A 40 7.52 -13.83 -9.91
C LEU A 40 8.15 -13.77 -8.52
N SER A 41 8.29 -12.57 -7.96
CA SER A 41 8.79 -12.35 -6.59
C SER A 41 7.88 -13.01 -5.55
N SER A 42 6.58 -13.12 -5.85
CA SER A 42 5.60 -13.79 -4.99
C SER A 42 5.77 -15.33 -4.97
N LEU A 43 6.63 -15.90 -5.83
CA LEU A 43 6.99 -17.32 -5.84
C LEU A 43 8.42 -17.53 -5.36
N ARG A 44 9.34 -16.71 -5.88
CA ARG A 44 10.79 -16.96 -5.82
C ARG A 44 11.55 -16.02 -4.88
N GLY A 45 10.87 -15.07 -4.26
CA GLY A 45 11.47 -14.14 -3.31
C GLY A 45 12.73 -13.47 -3.84
N ARG A 46 13.77 -13.41 -3.00
CA ARG A 46 15.05 -12.77 -3.30
C ARG A 46 15.80 -13.32 -4.51
N GLU A 47 15.44 -14.49 -5.04
CA GLU A 47 15.96 -14.98 -6.33
C GLU A 47 15.76 -13.93 -7.43
N MET A 48 14.63 -13.20 -7.38
CA MET A 48 14.27 -12.15 -8.33
C MET A 48 15.07 -10.84 -8.19
N LEU A 49 16.07 -10.79 -7.29
CA LEU A 49 17.03 -9.68 -7.24
C LEU A 49 18.17 -9.86 -8.25
N TYR A 50 18.40 -11.08 -8.72
CA TYR A 50 19.59 -11.43 -9.50
C TYR A 50 19.25 -11.81 -10.94
N PRO A 51 20.22 -11.67 -11.88
CA PRO A 51 20.06 -12.19 -13.23
C PRO A 51 19.76 -13.68 -13.24
N ARG A 52 18.85 -14.10 -14.13
CA ARG A 52 18.64 -15.52 -14.45
C ARG A 52 19.89 -16.14 -15.10
N ASP A 53 19.93 -17.47 -15.17
CA ASP A 53 20.95 -18.22 -15.92
C ASP A 53 22.41 -17.92 -15.45
N PHE A 54 22.59 -17.74 -14.13
CA PHE A 54 23.89 -17.40 -13.52
C PHE A 54 25.01 -18.37 -13.93
N GLY A 55 26.19 -17.81 -14.22
CA GLY A 55 27.36 -18.56 -14.71
C GLY A 55 27.43 -18.68 -16.24
N LEU A 56 26.34 -18.35 -16.96
CA LEU A 56 26.30 -18.36 -18.43
C LEU A 56 26.07 -16.97 -19.04
N VAL A 57 25.83 -15.95 -18.22
CA VAL A 57 25.42 -14.60 -18.67
C VAL A 57 26.26 -13.51 -18.01
N THR A 58 26.29 -12.35 -18.67
CA THR A 58 26.63 -11.05 -18.08
C THR A 58 25.46 -10.10 -18.29
N ALA A 59 25.29 -9.10 -17.43
CA ALA A 59 24.13 -8.21 -17.45
C ALA A 59 24.54 -6.73 -17.34
N GLY A 60 23.81 -5.85 -18.01
CA GLY A 60 23.96 -4.39 -17.94
C GLY A 60 22.61 -3.71 -17.77
N SER A 61 22.57 -2.61 -17.01
CA SER A 61 21.35 -1.82 -16.82
C SER A 61 21.24 -0.72 -17.86
N GLY A 62 20.07 -0.58 -18.50
CA GLY A 62 19.77 0.52 -19.41
C GLY A 62 19.21 1.78 -18.73
N ASN A 63 19.08 1.79 -17.40
CA ASN A 63 18.55 2.97 -16.68
C ASN A 63 19.66 4.01 -16.44
N THR A 64 20.08 4.67 -17.53
CA THR A 64 21.17 5.66 -17.55
C THR A 64 20.72 7.05 -18.01
N THR A 65 19.52 7.16 -18.59
CA THR A 65 18.96 8.41 -19.10
C THR A 65 17.66 8.73 -18.37
N HIS A 66 17.58 9.89 -17.73
CA HIS A 66 16.45 10.30 -16.91
C HIS A 66 15.65 11.41 -17.58
N VAL A 67 14.35 11.16 -17.77
CA VAL A 67 13.43 12.07 -18.46
C VAL A 67 12.17 12.24 -17.62
N GLY A 68 11.72 13.48 -17.50
CA GLY A 68 10.60 13.90 -16.67
C GLY A 68 10.94 13.95 -15.18
N VAL A 69 9.97 14.43 -14.41
CA VAL A 69 10.00 14.44 -12.94
C VAL A 69 9.26 13.21 -12.44
N SER A 70 10.00 12.22 -11.95
CA SER A 70 9.49 10.91 -11.55
C SER A 70 10.40 10.23 -10.52
N TYR A 71 9.92 9.22 -9.81
CA TYR A 71 10.79 8.42 -8.92
C TYR A 71 11.86 7.66 -9.70
N ASN A 72 11.63 7.36 -10.98
CA ASN A 72 12.64 6.80 -11.87
C ASN A 72 13.73 7.80 -12.26
N SER A 73 13.49 9.10 -12.10
CA SER A 73 14.46 10.18 -12.31
C SER A 73 15.33 10.46 -11.08
N LEU A 74 15.08 9.79 -9.95
CA LEU A 74 15.97 9.81 -8.79
C LEU A 74 16.98 8.65 -8.86
N ARG A 75 18.19 8.90 -8.37
CA ARG A 75 19.26 7.92 -8.18
C ARG A 75 19.54 7.77 -6.70
N ILE A 76 19.95 6.58 -6.30
CA ILE A 76 20.40 6.31 -4.94
C ILE A 76 21.91 6.49 -4.91
N GLN A 77 22.39 7.23 -3.92
CA GLN A 77 23.81 7.50 -3.74
C GLN A 77 24.44 6.34 -2.95
N GLY A 78 25.36 5.65 -3.60
CA GLY A 78 26.21 4.66 -2.92
C GLY A 78 27.42 5.35 -2.29
N LEU A 79 27.86 4.85 -1.14
CA LEU A 79 29.03 5.35 -0.43
C LEU A 79 30.08 4.24 -0.29
N ASN A 80 31.36 4.61 -0.42
CA ASN A 80 32.48 3.70 -0.24
C ASN A 80 32.86 3.53 1.25
N TYR A 81 32.68 4.57 2.07
CA TYR A 81 32.93 4.57 3.52
C TYR A 81 31.83 5.34 4.27
N GLY A 82 31.90 5.35 5.61
CA GLY A 82 30.99 6.13 6.46
C GLY A 82 29.71 5.39 6.85
N ALA A 83 29.84 4.17 7.36
CA ALA A 83 28.72 3.42 7.93
C ALA A 83 28.07 4.21 9.07
N THR A 84 26.74 4.31 9.02
CA THR A 84 25.92 5.02 10.01
C THR A 84 24.73 4.15 10.44
N GLY A 85 24.21 4.47 11.62
CA GLY A 85 23.15 3.71 12.27
C GLY A 85 23.67 2.89 13.45
N ALA A 86 23.02 1.77 13.75
CA ALA A 86 23.42 0.81 14.78
C ALA A 86 24.71 0.02 14.43
N VAL A 87 25.82 0.74 14.19
CA VAL A 87 27.13 0.21 13.85
C VAL A 87 28.13 0.47 14.97
N THR A 88 29.08 -0.45 15.17
CA THR A 88 30.21 -0.27 16.10
C THR A 88 31.52 -0.10 15.31
N THR A 89 32.55 0.50 15.94
CA THR A 89 33.77 0.97 15.26
C THR A 89 34.64 -0.13 14.64
N ASP A 90 34.45 -1.41 14.99
CA ASP A 90 35.32 -2.53 14.57
C ASP A 90 34.53 -3.69 13.93
N GLN A 91 33.38 -3.41 13.31
CA GLN A 91 32.51 -4.44 12.74
C GLN A 91 32.69 -4.62 11.23
N ASP A 92 32.89 -5.87 10.80
CA ASP A 92 32.73 -6.26 9.40
C ASP A 92 31.24 -6.36 9.06
N LEU A 93 30.72 -5.33 8.37
CA LEU A 93 29.30 -5.20 8.07
C LEU A 93 28.91 -5.83 6.73
N LEU A 94 27.79 -6.55 6.73
CA LEU A 94 27.12 -7.11 5.56
C LEU A 94 25.71 -6.52 5.41
N PHE A 95 25.11 -6.64 4.22
CA PHE A 95 23.74 -6.15 4.01
C PHE A 95 22.72 -6.83 4.94
N THR A 96 22.99 -8.04 5.41
CA THR A 96 22.14 -8.76 6.36
C THR A 96 22.12 -8.13 7.75
N ASP A 97 23.08 -7.25 8.06
CA ASP A 97 23.13 -6.52 9.33
C ASP A 97 22.27 -5.26 9.32
N VAL A 98 21.68 -4.90 8.16
CA VAL A 98 20.76 -3.76 8.05
C VAL A 98 19.44 -4.10 8.74
N ASN A 99 19.06 -3.27 9.72
CA ASN A 99 17.78 -3.36 10.39
C ASN A 99 16.68 -2.61 9.62
N LEU A 100 15.59 -3.32 9.29
CA LEU A 100 14.41 -2.76 8.63
C LEU A 100 13.24 -2.49 9.60
N GLU A 101 13.41 -2.78 10.88
CA GLU A 101 12.39 -2.44 11.88
C GLU A 101 12.19 -0.92 11.93
N THR A 102 10.92 -0.51 11.98
CA THR A 102 10.52 0.88 12.08
C THR A 102 9.38 1.03 13.07
N SER A 103 9.03 2.27 13.39
CA SER A 103 7.80 2.57 14.10
C SER A 103 7.18 3.87 13.63
N PHE A 104 5.88 4.00 13.83
CA PHE A 104 5.14 5.25 13.67
C PHE A 104 4.21 5.45 14.87
N GLY A 105 3.85 6.69 15.16
CA GLY A 105 2.85 7.01 16.19
C GLY A 105 3.13 8.32 16.90
N ALA A 106 2.17 8.89 17.60
CA ALA A 106 2.39 10.08 18.42
C ALA A 106 2.80 9.69 19.85
N GLU A 107 1.82 9.32 20.68
CA GLU A 107 2.01 8.91 22.07
C GLU A 107 2.43 7.44 22.19
N GLU A 108 1.77 6.57 21.42
CA GLU A 108 2.03 5.13 21.38
C GLU A 108 2.70 4.76 20.06
N LYS A 109 3.89 4.16 20.12
CA LYS A 109 4.62 3.75 18.92
C LYS A 109 4.21 2.36 18.47
N THR A 110 3.65 2.28 17.27
CA THR A 110 3.36 1.02 16.57
C THR A 110 4.63 0.53 15.89
N LYS A 111 5.13 -0.64 16.31
CA LYS A 111 6.35 -1.25 15.74
C LYS A 111 6.02 -2.10 14.52
N CYS A 112 6.86 -2.04 13.48
CA CYS A 112 6.71 -2.80 12.25
C CYS A 112 8.04 -3.48 11.89
N LYS A 113 8.00 -4.69 11.32
CA LYS A 113 9.21 -5.40 10.86
C LYS A 113 9.75 -4.88 9.54
N VAL A 114 8.92 -4.16 8.79
CA VAL A 114 9.24 -3.60 7.47
C VAL A 114 8.67 -2.19 7.33
N PRO A 115 9.33 -1.30 6.54
CA PRO A 115 8.91 0.10 6.39
C PRO A 115 7.83 0.28 5.33
N PHE A 116 6.93 -0.70 5.18
CA PHE A 116 5.85 -0.64 4.23
C PHE A 116 4.61 -1.39 4.72
N MET A 117 3.47 -0.98 4.19
CA MET A 117 2.15 -1.46 4.59
C MET A 117 1.25 -1.63 3.35
N THR A 118 0.09 -2.26 3.51
CA THR A 118 -0.89 -2.32 2.43
C THR A 118 -1.59 -0.98 2.21
N GLY A 119 -2.16 -0.80 1.01
CA GLY A 119 -3.25 0.17 0.82
C GLY A 119 -4.53 -0.23 1.56
N ALA A 120 -5.50 0.69 1.61
CA ALA A 120 -6.84 0.45 2.14
C ALA A 120 -7.65 -0.47 1.21
N LEU A 121 -7.92 -1.70 1.66
CA LEU A 121 -8.65 -2.70 0.88
C LEU A 121 -10.10 -2.77 1.40
N GLY A 122 -11.00 -2.00 0.79
CA GLY A 122 -12.37 -1.80 1.30
C GLY A 122 -13.41 -2.78 0.76
N SER A 123 -14.60 -2.24 0.48
CA SER A 123 -15.82 -2.93 0.00
C SER A 123 -15.74 -3.58 -1.39
N THR A 124 -14.64 -3.42 -2.13
CA THR A 124 -14.51 -4.06 -3.45
C THR A 124 -14.45 -5.59 -3.30
N PHE A 125 -15.11 -6.33 -4.18
CA PHE A 125 -15.09 -7.80 -4.13
C PHE A 125 -13.69 -8.37 -4.26
N ILE A 126 -12.80 -7.71 -5.01
CA ILE A 126 -11.42 -8.14 -5.15
C ILE A 126 -10.65 -8.05 -3.81
N ALA A 127 -10.98 -7.11 -2.93
CA ALA A 127 -10.42 -7.08 -1.59
C ALA A 127 -11.02 -8.18 -0.71
N ALA A 128 -12.35 -8.32 -0.72
CA ALA A 128 -13.06 -9.29 0.12
C ALA A 128 -12.65 -10.74 -0.15
N LYS A 129 -12.60 -11.13 -1.43
CA LYS A 129 -12.29 -12.50 -1.90
C LYS A 129 -10.92 -13.01 -1.45
N TYR A 130 -9.93 -12.12 -1.39
CA TYR A 130 -8.54 -12.49 -1.12
C TYR A 130 -8.04 -11.95 0.23
N TRP A 131 -8.95 -11.42 1.06
CA TRP A 131 -8.60 -10.78 2.32
C TRP A 131 -7.80 -11.69 3.24
N ASP A 132 -8.18 -12.97 3.37
CA ASP A 132 -7.53 -13.87 4.33
C ASP A 132 -6.06 -14.10 3.99
N ALA A 133 -5.73 -14.19 2.70
CA ALA A 133 -4.34 -14.23 2.25
C ALA A 133 -3.60 -12.94 2.61
N PHE A 134 -4.22 -11.77 2.40
CA PHE A 134 -3.62 -10.47 2.70
C PHE A 134 -3.35 -10.29 4.19
N ALA A 135 -4.38 -10.52 5.01
CA ALA A 135 -4.30 -10.34 6.46
C ALA A 135 -3.34 -11.32 7.12
N ALA A 136 -3.44 -12.62 6.81
CA ALA A 136 -2.51 -13.60 7.36
C ALA A 136 -1.07 -13.32 6.93
N GLY A 137 -0.84 -13.04 5.64
CA GLY A 137 0.51 -12.76 5.13
C GLY A 137 1.11 -11.49 5.73
N CYS A 138 0.34 -10.41 5.88
CA CYS A 138 0.83 -9.17 6.49
C CYS A 138 1.13 -9.33 7.98
N ALA A 139 0.29 -10.05 8.74
CA ALA A 139 0.54 -10.34 10.15
C ALA A 139 1.83 -11.17 10.33
N LEU A 140 2.00 -12.22 9.52
CA LEU A 140 3.17 -13.12 9.59
C LEU A 140 4.51 -12.41 9.32
N VAL A 141 4.51 -11.39 8.46
CA VAL A 141 5.69 -10.59 8.13
C VAL A 141 5.81 -9.29 8.93
N GLY A 142 4.92 -9.05 9.89
CA GLY A 142 4.94 -7.85 10.75
C GLY A 142 4.69 -6.54 10.01
N ALA A 143 3.88 -6.58 8.94
CA ALA A 143 3.48 -5.41 8.15
C ALA A 143 2.06 -4.94 8.54
N PRO A 144 1.80 -3.61 8.58
CA PRO A 144 0.44 -3.13 8.75
C PRO A 144 -0.47 -3.40 7.55
N ILE A 145 -1.76 -3.66 7.84
CA ILE A 145 -2.83 -3.81 6.85
C ILE A 145 -3.98 -2.85 7.15
N VAL A 146 -4.65 -2.38 6.11
CA VAL A 146 -5.76 -1.44 6.22
C VAL A 146 -7.06 -2.04 5.68
N VAL A 147 -8.06 -2.21 6.56
CA VAL A 147 -9.46 -2.44 6.19
C VAL A 147 -9.98 -1.14 5.61
N GLY A 148 -10.30 -1.13 4.31
CA GLY A 148 -10.78 0.07 3.64
C GLY A 148 -12.26 0.36 3.87
N GLU A 149 -12.77 1.37 3.17
CA GLU A 149 -14.12 1.91 3.37
C GLU A 149 -15.31 1.00 2.98
N ASN A 150 -16.46 1.28 3.61
CA ASN A 150 -17.79 0.69 3.40
C ASN A 150 -17.89 -0.81 3.62
N VAL A 151 -16.98 -1.45 4.36
CA VAL A 151 -17.04 -2.92 4.58
C VAL A 151 -18.34 -3.33 5.25
N VAL A 152 -18.75 -2.61 6.31
CA VAL A 152 -19.99 -2.93 7.04
C VAL A 152 -21.23 -2.61 6.21
N GLY A 153 -21.25 -1.45 5.56
CA GLY A 153 -22.44 -0.95 4.86
C GLY A 153 -22.85 -1.78 3.64
N VAL A 154 -21.89 -2.45 2.99
CA VAL A 154 -22.18 -3.34 1.85
C VAL A 154 -22.43 -4.78 2.26
N ASP A 155 -22.00 -5.19 3.45
CA ASP A 155 -22.20 -6.54 3.94
C ASP A 155 -23.71 -6.81 4.16
N ARG A 156 -24.23 -7.83 3.46
CA ARG A 156 -25.63 -8.24 3.57
C ARG A 156 -25.95 -8.89 4.91
N GLU A 157 -24.93 -9.41 5.59
CA GLU A 157 -25.07 -10.05 6.91
C GLU A 157 -24.89 -9.06 8.06
N SER A 158 -24.58 -7.79 7.78
CA SER A 158 -24.51 -6.75 8.79
C SER A 158 -25.89 -6.28 9.24
N GLU A 159 -26.05 -6.01 10.53
CA GLU A 159 -27.28 -5.44 11.10
C GLU A 159 -27.00 -4.04 11.64
N ILE A 160 -27.70 -3.05 11.08
CA ILE A 160 -27.68 -1.66 11.55
C ILE A 160 -29.09 -1.29 11.99
N LYS A 161 -29.25 -0.93 13.26
CA LYS A 161 -30.53 -0.53 13.88
C LYS A 161 -30.34 0.83 14.51
N ASP A 162 -31.21 1.79 14.19
CA ASP A 162 -31.19 3.15 14.73
C ASP A 162 -29.82 3.85 14.65
N GLY A 163 -29.12 3.68 13.52
CA GLY A 163 -27.79 4.27 13.29
C GLY A 163 -26.64 3.55 14.01
N ARG A 164 -26.89 2.42 14.65
CA ARG A 164 -25.90 1.64 15.40
C ARG A 164 -25.73 0.24 14.82
N ILE A 165 -24.50 -0.19 14.64
CA ILE A 165 -24.17 -1.55 14.21
C ILE A 165 -24.34 -2.51 15.40
N THR A 166 -25.07 -3.59 15.18
CA THR A 166 -25.22 -4.68 16.17
C THR A 166 -24.52 -5.97 15.74
N LYS A 167 -24.26 -6.13 14.43
CA LYS A 167 -23.58 -7.28 13.84
C LYS A 167 -22.80 -6.83 12.60
N ALA A 168 -21.52 -7.20 12.49
CA ALA A 168 -20.68 -6.86 11.33
C ALA A 168 -19.72 -8.00 10.93
N PRO A 169 -20.24 -9.15 10.45
CA PRO A 169 -19.45 -10.37 10.28
C PRO A 169 -18.25 -10.21 9.36
N GLU A 170 -18.39 -9.48 8.25
CA GLU A 170 -17.25 -9.26 7.35
C GLU A 170 -16.17 -8.38 7.99
N LEU A 171 -16.52 -7.33 8.73
CA LEU A 171 -15.53 -6.51 9.45
C LEU A 171 -14.81 -7.34 10.52
N GLU A 172 -15.55 -8.16 11.26
CA GLU A 172 -15.01 -9.04 12.29
C GLU A 172 -14.04 -10.06 11.71
N ARG A 173 -14.47 -10.79 10.67
CA ARG A 173 -13.61 -11.73 9.93
C ARG A 173 -12.31 -11.05 9.51
N ARG A 174 -12.40 -9.82 9.00
CA ARG A 174 -11.21 -9.11 8.52
C ARG A 174 -10.21 -8.80 9.64
N ILE A 175 -10.71 -8.37 10.80
CA ILE A 175 -9.89 -8.06 11.96
C ILE A 175 -9.30 -9.34 12.56
N ASP A 176 -10.14 -10.34 12.77
CA ASP A 176 -9.77 -11.59 13.42
C ASP A 176 -8.75 -12.41 12.61
N THR A 177 -8.85 -12.41 11.28
CA THR A 177 -7.85 -13.09 10.43
C THR A 177 -6.46 -12.51 10.59
N TYR A 178 -6.32 -11.18 10.73
CA TYR A 178 -5.01 -10.57 11.02
C TYR A 178 -4.55 -10.90 12.45
N MET A 179 -5.46 -10.76 13.42
CA MET A 179 -5.16 -10.97 14.84
C MET A 179 -4.74 -12.40 15.16
N ARG A 180 -5.20 -13.40 14.39
CA ARG A 180 -4.79 -14.79 14.53
C ARG A 180 -3.27 -14.98 14.48
N TYR A 181 -2.58 -14.22 13.63
CA TYR A 181 -1.13 -14.36 13.40
C TYR A 181 -0.33 -13.14 13.90
N TYR A 182 -0.98 -12.20 14.57
CA TYR A 182 -0.34 -11.00 15.11
C TYR A 182 0.53 -11.36 16.32
N ASP A 183 1.80 -10.96 16.28
CA ASP A 183 2.79 -11.27 17.32
C ASP A 183 3.36 -10.02 18.02
N GLY A 184 2.70 -8.88 17.86
CA GLY A 184 3.13 -7.59 18.40
C GLY A 184 3.79 -6.66 17.36
N TYR A 185 4.05 -7.12 16.14
CA TYR A 185 4.54 -6.29 15.04
C TYR A 185 3.51 -6.08 13.93
N GLY A 186 3.48 -4.87 13.38
CA GLY A 186 2.47 -4.40 12.45
C GLY A 186 1.24 -3.83 13.16
N ALA A 187 0.20 -3.56 12.39
CA ALA A 187 -1.09 -3.11 12.91
C ALA A 187 -2.21 -3.44 11.93
N ILE A 188 -3.42 -3.60 12.46
CA ILE A 188 -4.63 -3.54 11.67
C ILE A 188 -5.27 -2.16 11.84
N ILE A 189 -5.57 -1.52 10.71
CA ILE A 189 -6.13 -0.18 10.65
C ILE A 189 -7.53 -0.29 10.03
N VAL A 190 -8.54 0.31 10.64
CA VAL A 190 -9.91 0.37 10.09
C VAL A 190 -10.18 1.79 9.59
N GLN A 191 -10.32 1.91 8.28
CA GLN A 191 -10.59 3.18 7.62
C GLN A 191 -12.07 3.50 7.58
N MET A 192 -12.40 4.76 7.85
CA MET A 192 -13.75 5.28 7.81
C MET A 192 -13.87 6.44 6.83
N ASN A 193 -14.82 6.32 5.90
CA ASN A 193 -15.31 7.45 5.11
C ASN A 193 -16.61 8.01 5.72
N VAL A 194 -17.24 8.96 5.01
CA VAL A 194 -18.51 9.59 5.41
C VAL A 194 -19.61 8.56 5.75
N GLU A 195 -19.69 7.46 5.00
CA GLU A 195 -20.72 6.45 5.20
C GLU A 195 -20.42 5.59 6.43
N ASP A 196 -19.15 5.22 6.63
CA ASP A 196 -18.71 4.45 7.80
C ASP A 196 -18.91 5.25 9.10
N THR A 197 -18.63 6.56 9.08
CA THR A 197 -18.91 7.46 10.21
C THR A 197 -20.40 7.49 10.54
N ARG A 198 -21.27 7.62 9.53
CA ARG A 198 -22.73 7.66 9.74
C ARG A 198 -23.33 6.33 10.18
N ASN A 199 -22.67 5.24 9.84
CA ASN A 199 -23.11 3.89 10.22
C ASN A 199 -22.66 3.49 11.64
N GLY A 200 -21.86 4.32 12.33
CA GLY A 200 -21.40 4.03 13.68
C GLY A 200 -20.27 2.99 13.75
N VAL A 201 -19.41 2.94 12.73
CA VAL A 201 -18.30 1.96 12.66
C VAL A 201 -17.29 2.18 13.80
N ALA A 202 -17.01 3.44 14.15
CA ALA A 202 -16.07 3.77 15.24
C ALA A 202 -16.53 3.20 16.57
N GLU A 203 -17.81 3.38 16.90
CA GLU A 203 -18.46 2.93 18.12
C GLU A 203 -18.41 1.40 18.19
N TYR A 204 -18.76 0.73 17.09
CA TYR A 204 -18.71 -0.72 17.02
C TYR A 204 -17.30 -1.27 17.24
N VAL A 205 -16.29 -0.66 16.62
CA VAL A 205 -14.89 -1.07 16.78
C VAL A 205 -14.39 -0.79 18.20
N ALA A 206 -14.72 0.38 18.77
CA ALA A 206 -14.34 0.75 20.12
C ALA A 206 -14.88 -0.24 21.15
N GLU A 207 -16.15 -0.62 21.05
CA GLU A 207 -16.80 -1.54 21.99
C GLU A 207 -16.27 -2.97 21.90
N LYS A 208 -15.95 -3.44 20.69
CA LYS A 208 -15.58 -4.84 20.46
C LYS A 208 -14.08 -5.10 20.50
N TYR A 209 -13.29 -4.19 19.95
CA TYR A 209 -11.84 -4.35 19.79
C TYR A 209 -11.03 -3.37 20.64
N GLY A 210 -11.64 -2.27 21.11
CA GLY A 210 -10.96 -1.27 21.92
C GLY A 210 -9.75 -0.67 21.20
N ASP A 211 -8.62 -0.60 21.91
CA ASP A 211 -7.36 -0.02 21.43
C ASP A 211 -6.52 -0.98 20.56
N LYS A 212 -7.00 -2.19 20.30
CA LYS A 212 -6.30 -3.20 19.48
C LYS A 212 -6.21 -2.80 18.00
N VAL A 213 -7.06 -1.88 17.55
CA VAL A 213 -7.18 -1.43 16.15
C VAL A 213 -6.89 0.06 16.08
N ILE A 214 -6.22 0.49 15.01
CA ILE A 214 -6.05 1.92 14.70
C ILE A 214 -7.22 2.38 13.85
N ILE A 215 -7.85 3.51 14.18
CA ILE A 215 -8.87 4.12 13.31
C ILE A 215 -8.21 5.07 12.31
N GLU A 216 -8.60 4.98 11.03
CA GLU A 216 -8.14 5.89 9.99
C GLU A 216 -9.28 6.75 9.44
N LEU A 217 -9.15 8.07 9.54
CA LEU A 217 -10.01 9.00 8.84
C LEU A 217 -9.62 9.04 7.35
N LYS A 218 -10.59 9.02 6.44
CA LYS A 218 -10.34 9.08 4.99
C LYS A 218 -10.82 10.39 4.37
N TRP A 219 -9.88 11.24 4.00
CA TRP A 219 -10.15 12.42 3.17
C TRP A 219 -10.10 12.13 1.67
N GLY A 220 -9.26 11.18 1.23
CA GLY A 220 -9.16 10.84 -0.19
C GLY A 220 -8.27 9.64 -0.50
N GLN A 221 -7.98 9.47 -1.79
CA GLN A 221 -7.14 8.40 -2.35
C GLN A 221 -6.50 8.87 -3.66
N GLY A 222 -5.44 8.24 -4.14
CA GLY A 222 -4.70 8.69 -5.34
C GLY A 222 -5.35 8.35 -6.70
N ALA A 223 -6.47 7.62 -6.71
CA ALA A 223 -7.13 7.19 -7.95
C ALA A 223 -8.31 8.09 -8.37
N LYS A 224 -8.91 8.85 -7.45
CA LYS A 224 -10.10 9.68 -7.69
C LYS A 224 -10.36 10.65 -6.54
N ASN A 225 -10.97 11.80 -6.86
CA ASN A 225 -11.50 12.79 -5.91
C ASN A 225 -13.00 12.62 -5.60
N ILE A 226 -13.55 11.44 -5.83
CA ILE A 226 -14.93 11.11 -5.44
C ILE A 226 -14.94 9.96 -4.43
N GLY A 227 -16.11 9.71 -3.84
CA GLY A 227 -16.33 8.63 -2.89
C GLY A 227 -16.01 7.24 -3.46
N GLY A 228 -15.96 6.25 -2.57
CA GLY A 228 -15.80 4.85 -2.96
C GLY A 228 -16.88 4.37 -3.92
N GLU A 229 -16.52 3.41 -4.78
CA GLU A 229 -17.43 2.84 -5.77
C GLU A 229 -17.29 1.31 -5.81
N ILE A 230 -18.40 0.63 -6.04
CA ILE A 230 -18.44 -0.78 -6.45
C ILE A 230 -19.49 -0.98 -7.54
N GLU A 231 -19.31 -2.03 -8.31
CA GLU A 231 -20.27 -2.49 -9.30
C GLU A 231 -20.92 -3.78 -8.80
N VAL A 232 -22.24 -3.86 -8.94
CA VAL A 232 -23.03 -5.05 -8.56
C VAL A 232 -23.87 -5.51 -9.74
N THR A 233 -23.98 -6.83 -9.92
CA THR A 233 -24.70 -7.46 -11.04
C THR A 233 -26.13 -7.88 -10.69
N SER A 234 -26.52 -7.79 -9.42
CA SER A 234 -27.81 -8.24 -8.90
C SER A 234 -28.73 -7.05 -8.62
N LEU A 235 -29.94 -7.07 -9.20
CA LEU A 235 -30.97 -6.08 -8.89
C LEU A 235 -31.33 -6.07 -7.40
N ASP A 236 -31.48 -7.23 -6.77
CA ASP A 236 -31.77 -7.33 -5.33
C ASP A 236 -30.66 -6.71 -4.49
N TYR A 237 -29.40 -6.85 -4.93
CA TYR A 237 -28.29 -6.22 -4.22
C TYR A 237 -28.26 -4.71 -4.41
N ALA A 238 -28.53 -4.24 -5.63
CA ALA A 238 -28.67 -2.82 -5.91
C ALA A 238 -29.79 -2.17 -5.06
N LEU A 239 -30.95 -2.84 -4.94
CA LEU A 239 -32.05 -2.41 -4.07
C LEU A 239 -31.65 -2.39 -2.59
N PHE A 240 -30.95 -3.43 -2.11
CA PHE A 240 -30.42 -3.45 -0.75
C PHE A 240 -29.50 -2.25 -0.47
N LEU A 241 -28.55 -1.96 -1.37
CA LEU A 241 -27.63 -0.82 -1.23
C LEU A 241 -28.39 0.51 -1.26
N LYS A 242 -29.38 0.67 -2.14
CA LYS A 242 -30.22 1.86 -2.17
C LYS A 242 -30.98 2.04 -0.84
N ASN A 243 -31.54 0.97 -0.28
CA ASN A 243 -32.24 0.99 1.01
C ASN A 243 -31.30 1.30 2.19
N ARG A 244 -30.01 0.98 2.07
CA ARG A 244 -28.95 1.43 2.99
C ARG A 244 -28.60 2.92 2.86
N GLY A 245 -29.23 3.65 1.94
CA GLY A 245 -29.04 5.09 1.77
C GLY A 245 -27.89 5.47 0.82
N TYR A 246 -27.38 4.51 0.05
CA TYR A 246 -26.40 4.77 -1.01
C TYR A 246 -27.05 5.32 -2.28
N LEU A 247 -26.27 6.11 -3.04
CA LEU A 247 -26.60 6.38 -4.44
C LEU A 247 -26.27 5.13 -5.26
N VAL A 248 -27.25 4.66 -6.02
CA VAL A 248 -27.10 3.54 -6.95
C VAL A 248 -27.57 3.97 -8.34
N ASP A 249 -26.72 3.77 -9.34
CA ASP A 249 -26.95 4.18 -10.72
C ASP A 249 -26.77 2.99 -11.70
N PRO A 250 -27.71 2.74 -12.62
CA PRO A 250 -29.03 3.40 -12.72
C PRO A 250 -29.90 3.10 -11.50
N ASP A 251 -30.90 3.94 -11.22
CA ASP A 251 -31.74 3.79 -10.02
C ASP A 251 -32.53 2.46 -10.01
N PRO A 252 -32.21 1.49 -9.13
CA PRO A 252 -32.81 0.17 -9.14
C PRO A 252 -34.29 0.15 -8.71
N ALA A 253 -34.81 1.24 -8.12
CA ALA A 253 -36.21 1.33 -7.71
C ALA A 253 -37.15 1.74 -8.86
N LYS A 254 -36.62 2.23 -9.98
CA LYS A 254 -37.44 2.69 -11.11
C LYS A 254 -37.98 1.51 -11.95
N PRO A 255 -39.28 1.46 -12.26
CA PRO A 255 -39.87 0.36 -13.04
C PRO A 255 -39.18 0.12 -14.40
N GLU A 256 -38.82 1.19 -15.10
CA GLU A 256 -38.13 1.13 -16.41
C GLU A 256 -36.71 0.56 -16.30
N VAL A 257 -36.01 0.80 -15.18
CA VAL A 257 -34.68 0.24 -14.91
C VAL A 257 -34.80 -1.26 -14.62
N GLN A 258 -35.80 -1.67 -13.83
CA GLN A 258 -36.05 -3.09 -13.54
C GLN A 258 -36.44 -3.86 -14.79
N GLU A 259 -37.28 -3.28 -15.65
CA GLU A 259 -37.64 -3.89 -16.93
C GLU A 259 -36.43 -3.96 -17.89
N GLY A 260 -35.61 -2.90 -17.94
CA GLY A 260 -34.35 -2.90 -18.68
C GLY A 260 -33.39 -3.99 -18.20
N TYR A 261 -33.30 -4.23 -16.89
CA TYR A 261 -32.51 -5.31 -16.31
C TYR A 261 -33.06 -6.70 -16.68
N LYS A 262 -34.38 -6.92 -16.55
CA LYS A 262 -35.03 -8.18 -16.94
C LYS A 262 -34.83 -8.53 -18.41
N ARG A 263 -34.75 -7.51 -19.28
CA ARG A 263 -34.48 -7.66 -20.72
C ARG A 263 -32.98 -7.77 -21.05
N GLY A 264 -32.09 -7.63 -20.08
CA GLY A 264 -30.63 -7.67 -20.28
C GLY A 264 -30.02 -6.40 -20.86
N ALA A 265 -30.79 -5.31 -21.00
CA ALA A 265 -30.27 -4.01 -21.44
C ALA A 265 -29.41 -3.33 -20.35
N ILE A 266 -29.75 -3.58 -19.08
CA ILE A 266 -28.96 -3.19 -17.91
C ILE A 266 -28.43 -4.47 -17.29
N THR A 267 -27.11 -4.56 -17.12
CA THR A 267 -26.46 -5.77 -16.59
C THR A 267 -25.77 -5.54 -15.25
N HIS A 268 -25.57 -4.27 -14.88
CA HIS A 268 -24.79 -3.84 -13.72
C HIS A 268 -25.37 -2.54 -13.12
N PHE A 269 -25.05 -2.32 -11.85
CA PHE A 269 -25.38 -1.11 -11.10
C PHE A 269 -24.12 -0.61 -10.38
N ALA A 270 -23.83 0.68 -10.47
CA ALA A 270 -22.76 1.34 -9.75
C ALA A 270 -23.29 1.92 -8.44
N ARG A 271 -22.62 1.63 -7.33
CA ARG A 271 -22.86 2.29 -6.03
C ARG A 271 -21.83 3.37 -5.81
N HIS A 272 -22.26 4.54 -5.37
CA HIS A 272 -21.39 5.68 -5.07
C HIS A 272 -21.52 6.09 -3.60
N SER A 273 -20.39 6.41 -2.96
CA SER A 273 -20.36 7.01 -1.61
C SER A 273 -20.37 8.54 -1.68
N ARG A 274 -20.83 9.18 -0.60
CA ARG A 274 -20.81 10.63 -0.44
C ARG A 274 -19.39 11.22 -0.44
N LEU A 275 -19.33 12.51 -0.80
CA LEU A 275 -18.15 13.34 -0.64
C LEU A 275 -18.11 13.92 0.78
N GLY A 276 -16.91 14.09 1.34
CA GLY A 276 -16.72 14.80 2.61
C GLY A 276 -16.72 16.32 2.40
N TYR A 277 -17.05 17.06 3.46
CA TYR A 277 -16.91 18.52 3.56
C TYR A 277 -17.64 19.36 2.50
N THR A 278 -18.69 18.84 1.85
CA THR A 278 -19.40 19.56 0.77
C THR A 278 -20.24 20.74 1.27
N ASP A 279 -20.56 20.76 2.56
CA ASP A 279 -21.28 21.82 3.26
C ASP A 279 -20.35 22.86 3.90
N LEU A 280 -19.04 22.63 3.86
CA LEU A 280 -18.02 23.53 4.40
C LEU A 280 -17.35 24.32 3.27
N SER A 281 -16.96 25.56 3.57
CA SER A 281 -16.53 26.55 2.57
C SER A 281 -15.26 27.30 2.93
N SER A 282 -14.73 27.11 4.15
CA SER A 282 -13.49 27.74 4.60
C SER A 282 -12.56 26.75 5.29
N TYR A 283 -11.28 27.11 5.31
CA TYR A 283 -10.24 26.40 6.04
C TYR A 283 -10.63 26.19 7.53
N GLU A 284 -11.14 27.23 8.19
CA GLU A 284 -11.50 27.21 9.62
C GLU A 284 -12.63 26.21 9.89
N GLN A 285 -13.65 26.18 9.01
CA GLN A 285 -14.76 25.23 9.16
C GLN A 285 -14.27 23.78 9.06
N VAL A 286 -13.38 23.48 8.11
CA VAL A 286 -12.83 22.12 7.95
C VAL A 286 -11.91 21.76 9.11
N HIS A 287 -11.14 22.74 9.63
CA HIS A 287 -10.30 22.55 10.82
C HIS A 287 -11.15 22.19 12.05
N ASP A 288 -12.17 22.99 12.35
CA ASP A 288 -13.03 22.80 13.53
C ASP A 288 -13.78 21.45 13.46
N ASP A 289 -14.31 21.07 12.29
CA ASP A 289 -14.97 19.78 12.10
C ASP A 289 -14.00 18.61 12.26
N PHE A 290 -12.80 18.72 11.69
CA PHE A 290 -11.78 17.68 11.82
C PHE A 290 -11.34 17.51 13.28
N MET A 291 -11.06 18.59 14.00
CA MET A 291 -10.67 18.53 15.41
C MET A 291 -11.82 17.97 16.27
N THR A 292 -13.06 18.34 15.98
CA THR A 292 -14.25 17.78 16.64
C THR A 292 -14.36 16.27 16.40
N SER A 293 -14.16 15.83 15.15
CA SER A 293 -14.17 14.41 14.79
C SER A 293 -13.08 13.63 15.52
N VAL A 294 -11.85 14.14 15.57
CA VAL A 294 -10.77 13.49 16.33
C VAL A 294 -11.10 13.43 17.81
N ASN A 295 -11.56 14.52 18.41
CA ASN A 295 -11.94 14.56 19.82
C ASN A 295 -13.03 13.54 20.14
N TYR A 296 -14.03 13.39 19.27
CA TYR A 296 -15.06 12.36 19.42
C TYR A 296 -14.46 10.94 19.40
N LEU A 297 -13.56 10.63 18.46
CA LEU A 297 -12.88 9.34 18.43
C LEU A 297 -12.05 9.09 19.71
N ARG A 298 -11.44 10.14 20.28
CA ARG A 298 -10.75 10.05 21.58
C ARG A 298 -11.72 9.73 22.71
N THR A 299 -12.95 10.29 22.73
CA THR A 299 -13.95 9.96 23.78
C THR A 299 -14.44 8.52 23.70
N LEU A 300 -14.43 7.92 22.50
CA LEU A 300 -14.68 6.48 22.30
C LEU A 300 -13.52 5.59 22.77
N GLY A 301 -12.36 6.17 23.11
CA GLY A 301 -11.20 5.46 23.65
C GLY A 301 -10.08 5.17 22.65
N PHE A 302 -10.17 5.64 21.40
CA PHE A 302 -9.10 5.45 20.43
C PHE A 302 -7.87 6.29 20.78
N LYS A 303 -6.77 5.64 21.13
CA LYS A 303 -5.45 6.28 21.35
C LYS A 303 -4.62 6.42 20.08
N ARG A 304 -4.88 5.57 19.10
CA ARG A 304 -4.15 5.53 17.82
C ARG A 304 -5.11 5.85 16.69
N ILE A 305 -4.90 6.99 16.05
CA ILE A 305 -5.73 7.50 14.96
C ILE A 305 -4.81 7.93 13.82
N SER A 306 -5.11 7.53 12.58
CA SER A 306 -4.42 7.96 11.38
C SER A 306 -5.33 8.76 10.46
N LEU A 307 -4.73 9.45 9.49
CA LEU A 307 -5.41 10.15 8.41
C LEU A 307 -4.87 9.64 7.07
N LYS A 308 -5.77 9.39 6.12
CA LYS A 308 -5.41 9.18 4.72
C LYS A 308 -5.94 10.31 3.85
N THR A 309 -5.05 10.93 3.09
CA THR A 309 -5.38 11.91 2.05
C THR A 309 -5.02 11.40 0.66
N GLY A 310 -5.60 12.04 -0.37
CA GLY A 310 -5.34 11.74 -1.78
C GLY A 310 -4.42 12.76 -2.43
N SER A 311 -4.32 12.70 -3.76
CA SER A 311 -3.49 13.58 -4.58
C SER A 311 -4.11 14.96 -4.80
N TYR A 312 -4.63 15.56 -3.73
CA TYR A 312 -5.21 16.91 -3.76
C TYR A 312 -4.14 17.99 -3.95
N GLY A 313 -4.60 19.22 -4.19
CA GLY A 313 -3.75 20.39 -4.29
C GLY A 313 -3.05 20.77 -2.98
N MET A 314 -2.18 21.77 -3.07
CA MET A 314 -1.27 22.15 -1.99
C MET A 314 -1.95 22.60 -0.70
N GLU A 315 -3.08 23.29 -0.79
CA GLU A 315 -3.85 23.73 0.37
C GLU A 315 -4.35 22.53 1.20
N ALA A 316 -4.97 21.54 0.54
CA ALA A 316 -5.43 20.32 1.19
C ALA A 316 -4.28 19.47 1.74
N LEU A 317 -3.13 19.45 1.07
CA LEU A 317 -1.91 18.79 1.58
C LEU A 317 -1.41 19.48 2.85
N ALA A 318 -1.31 20.81 2.84
CA ALA A 318 -0.88 21.60 4.00
C ALA A 318 -1.85 21.43 5.18
N MET A 319 -3.17 21.44 4.92
CA MET A 319 -4.20 21.14 5.92
C MET A 319 -4.01 19.74 6.50
N ALA A 320 -3.88 18.70 5.68
CA ALA A 320 -3.74 17.34 6.16
C ALA A 320 -2.52 17.17 7.08
N ILE A 321 -1.36 17.73 6.68
CA ILE A 321 -0.12 17.69 7.48
C ILE A 321 -0.31 18.47 8.79
N LYS A 322 -0.83 19.70 8.71
CA LYS A 322 -1.01 20.57 9.88
C LYS A 322 -2.00 19.96 10.87
N PHE A 323 -3.16 19.52 10.39
CA PHE A 323 -4.24 19.05 11.26
C PHE A 323 -3.87 17.74 11.91
N ALA A 324 -3.28 16.80 11.15
CA ALA A 324 -2.81 15.54 11.71
C ALA A 324 -1.71 15.75 12.76
N SER A 325 -0.84 16.74 12.55
CA SER A 325 0.20 17.10 13.52
C SER A 325 -0.38 17.76 14.78
N GLU A 326 -1.31 18.71 14.64
CA GLU A 326 -1.97 19.38 15.77
C GLU A 326 -2.83 18.43 16.61
N ALA A 327 -3.45 17.45 15.96
CA ALA A 327 -4.29 16.44 16.59
C ALA A 327 -3.50 15.25 17.17
N ASN A 328 -2.16 15.25 17.07
CA ASN A 328 -1.28 14.15 17.47
C ASN A 328 -1.76 12.80 16.89
N LEU A 329 -2.00 12.77 15.58
CA LEU A 329 -2.29 11.53 14.89
C LEU A 329 -1.04 10.67 14.77
N ASP A 330 -1.23 9.37 14.66
CA ASP A 330 -0.15 8.39 14.60
C ASP A 330 0.51 8.31 13.23
N LEU A 331 -0.28 8.49 12.16
CA LEU A 331 0.20 8.35 10.79
C LEU A 331 -0.63 9.21 9.84
N LEU A 332 0.04 9.88 8.91
CA LEU A 332 -0.59 10.52 7.75
C LEU A 332 -0.16 9.81 6.47
N THR A 333 -1.09 9.09 5.84
CA THR A 333 -0.89 8.47 4.53
C THR A 333 -1.25 9.45 3.41
N MET A 334 -0.30 9.74 2.51
CA MET A 334 -0.49 10.60 1.35
C MET A 334 -0.39 9.78 0.07
N ASP A 335 -1.50 9.67 -0.65
CA ASP A 335 -1.60 8.86 -1.85
C ASP A 335 -1.56 9.75 -3.10
N GLY A 336 -0.40 9.77 -3.77
CA GLY A 336 -0.20 10.52 -5.01
C GLY A 336 -0.90 9.91 -6.23
N SER A 337 -0.99 10.67 -7.33
CA SER A 337 -1.54 10.13 -8.58
C SER A 337 -0.71 8.91 -9.03
N GLY A 338 -1.41 7.86 -9.48
CA GLY A 338 -0.85 6.54 -9.72
C GLY A 338 -1.26 5.49 -8.67
N GLY A 339 -1.99 5.92 -7.62
CA GLY A 339 -2.73 5.05 -6.71
C GLY A 339 -3.64 4.07 -7.45
N GLY A 340 -3.75 2.85 -6.92
CA GLY A 340 -4.61 1.81 -7.49
C GLY A 340 -6.05 1.88 -6.97
N THR A 341 -6.98 1.28 -7.72
CA THR A 341 -8.39 1.15 -7.33
C THR A 341 -8.96 -0.16 -7.88
N GLY A 342 -9.98 -0.70 -7.22
CA GLY A 342 -10.79 -1.78 -7.77
C GLY A 342 -11.87 -1.30 -8.75
N MET A 343 -12.29 -0.04 -8.63
CA MET A 343 -13.27 0.61 -9.51
C MET A 343 -13.16 2.14 -9.37
N SER A 344 -12.95 2.84 -10.48
CA SER A 344 -12.99 4.31 -10.57
C SER A 344 -13.20 4.73 -12.04
N PRO A 345 -13.73 5.94 -12.31
CA PRO A 345 -13.73 6.52 -13.64
C PRO A 345 -12.30 6.63 -14.19
N TRP A 346 -12.05 6.03 -15.35
CA TRP A 346 -10.70 5.95 -15.92
C TRP A 346 -10.12 7.34 -16.27
N ASN A 347 -10.95 8.23 -16.80
CA ASN A 347 -10.50 9.59 -17.14
C ASN A 347 -10.07 10.40 -15.89
N MET A 348 -10.68 10.14 -14.73
CA MET A 348 -10.19 10.73 -13.48
C MET A 348 -8.82 10.17 -13.13
N MET A 349 -8.65 8.85 -13.17
CA MET A 349 -7.34 8.24 -12.87
C MET A 349 -6.19 8.81 -13.72
N GLU A 350 -6.46 9.13 -14.98
CA GLU A 350 -5.45 9.64 -15.91
C GLU A 350 -5.24 11.15 -15.85
N SER A 351 -6.17 11.91 -15.26
CA SER A 351 -6.15 13.40 -15.33
C SER A 351 -6.23 14.10 -13.99
N TRP A 352 -6.49 13.36 -12.90
CA TRP A 352 -6.73 13.95 -11.60
C TRP A 352 -5.50 13.90 -10.68
N GLY A 353 -5.29 15.03 -10.00
CA GLY A 353 -4.43 15.14 -8.84
C GLY A 353 -2.96 15.37 -9.14
N VAL A 354 -2.19 15.52 -8.06
CA VAL A 354 -0.76 15.77 -8.09
C VAL A 354 0.02 14.44 -8.20
N PRO A 355 0.91 14.28 -9.20
CA PRO A 355 1.80 13.13 -9.31
C PRO A 355 2.62 12.88 -8.05
N SER A 356 2.83 11.61 -7.72
CA SER A 356 3.38 11.17 -6.43
C SER A 356 4.68 11.88 -6.02
N ILE A 357 5.69 11.96 -6.89
CA ILE A 357 6.96 12.61 -6.52
C ILE A 357 6.81 14.10 -6.19
N LEU A 358 5.93 14.81 -6.90
CA LEU A 358 5.68 16.23 -6.68
C LEU A 358 4.93 16.45 -5.36
N LEU A 359 3.90 15.63 -5.11
CA LEU A 359 3.15 15.67 -3.86
C LEU A 359 4.06 15.40 -2.67
N HIS A 360 4.92 14.38 -2.77
CA HIS A 360 5.83 13.98 -1.71
C HIS A 360 6.95 15.00 -1.45
N ALA A 361 7.46 15.67 -2.50
CA ALA A 361 8.40 16.78 -2.35
C ALA A 361 7.78 17.95 -1.56
N LYS A 362 6.52 18.31 -1.90
CA LYS A 362 5.77 19.35 -1.18
C LYS A 362 5.41 18.94 0.24
N ALA A 363 5.13 17.66 0.47
CA ALA A 363 4.88 17.13 1.81
C ALA A 363 6.12 17.31 2.70
N HIS A 364 7.32 16.98 2.20
CA HIS A 364 8.56 17.23 2.93
C HIS A 364 8.78 18.72 3.21
N GLU A 365 8.55 19.59 2.22
CA GLU A 365 8.69 21.04 2.40
C GLU A 365 7.77 21.57 3.51
N TYR A 366 6.50 21.18 3.50
CA TYR A 366 5.51 21.62 4.49
C TYR A 366 5.77 21.04 5.88
N ALA A 367 6.20 19.77 5.95
CA ALA A 367 6.68 19.16 7.18
C ALA A 367 7.88 19.92 7.77
N GLY A 368 8.89 20.23 6.92
CA GLY A 368 10.05 21.02 7.29
C GLY A 368 9.68 22.42 7.78
N HIS A 369 8.69 23.04 7.15
CA HIS A 369 8.17 24.35 7.58
C HIS A 369 7.57 24.31 8.99
N LEU A 370 6.78 23.28 9.32
CA LEU A 370 6.23 23.10 10.67
C LEU A 370 7.32 22.76 11.69
N ALA A 371 8.25 21.88 11.34
CA ALA A 371 9.37 21.51 12.21
C ALA A 371 10.27 22.72 12.54
N ALA A 372 10.52 23.61 11.56
CA ALA A 372 11.28 24.85 11.77
C ALA A 372 10.57 25.84 12.72
N GLN A 373 9.26 25.70 12.92
CA GLN A 373 8.49 26.44 13.93
C GLN A 373 8.51 25.75 15.32
N GLY A 374 9.25 24.65 15.48
CA GLY A 374 9.29 23.87 16.71
C GLY A 374 8.06 22.99 16.95
N LYS A 375 7.23 22.76 15.91
CA LYS A 375 6.06 21.88 16.01
C LYS A 375 6.47 20.43 15.78
N ASN A 376 5.84 19.53 16.54
CA ASN A 376 5.88 18.10 16.22
C ASN A 376 5.16 17.86 14.91
N VAL A 377 5.75 17.06 14.03
CA VAL A 377 5.17 16.69 12.74
C VAL A 377 4.71 15.24 12.82
N VAL A 378 3.49 14.98 12.34
CA VAL A 378 2.95 13.63 12.22
C VAL A 378 3.89 12.71 11.43
N ASP A 379 4.03 11.45 11.86
CA ASP A 379 4.75 10.45 11.08
C ASP A 379 4.03 10.23 9.73
N MET A 380 4.77 10.16 8.63
CA MET A 380 4.20 10.13 7.29
C MET A 380 4.33 8.77 6.61
N SER A 381 3.35 8.45 5.76
CA SER A 381 3.37 7.31 4.85
C SER A 381 3.14 7.77 3.41
N PHE A 382 4.07 7.48 2.52
CA PHE A 382 3.92 7.82 1.09
C PHE A 382 3.31 6.66 0.30
N ALA A 383 2.34 6.97 -0.56
CA ALA A 383 1.66 6.04 -1.45
C ALA A 383 1.60 6.58 -2.89
N GLY A 384 1.27 5.70 -3.83
CA GLY A 384 1.13 6.06 -5.25
C GLY A 384 2.12 5.31 -6.16
N GLY A 385 1.83 4.04 -6.44
CA GLY A 385 2.56 3.28 -7.46
C GLY A 385 3.91 2.66 -7.02
N PHE A 386 4.09 2.33 -5.74
CA PHE A 386 5.30 1.63 -5.28
C PHE A 386 5.19 0.09 -5.42
N ALA A 387 6.28 -0.55 -5.85
CA ALA A 387 6.36 -2.01 -6.02
C ALA A 387 7.78 -2.62 -5.88
N LYS A 388 8.81 -1.81 -5.62
CA LYS A 388 10.22 -2.22 -5.66
C LYS A 388 11.00 -1.69 -4.46
N GLY A 389 11.99 -2.46 -3.96
CA GLY A 389 12.88 -2.03 -2.87
C GLY A 389 13.58 -0.69 -3.14
N SER A 390 14.03 -0.46 -4.38
CA SER A 390 14.63 0.83 -4.76
C SER A 390 13.65 2.00 -4.71
N SER A 391 12.37 1.77 -5.04
CA SER A 391 11.34 2.81 -4.93
C SER A 391 10.95 3.09 -3.47
N ILE A 392 11.00 2.06 -2.60
CA ILE A 392 10.81 2.20 -1.15
C ILE A 392 11.93 3.08 -0.58
N PHE A 393 13.19 2.75 -0.83
CA PHE A 393 14.33 3.54 -0.36
C PHE A 393 14.25 5.01 -0.80
N LYS A 394 13.99 5.25 -2.10
CA LYS A 394 13.88 6.61 -2.64
C LYS A 394 12.74 7.41 -2.01
N ALA A 395 11.62 6.77 -1.72
CA ALA A 395 10.48 7.44 -1.10
C ALA A 395 10.72 7.75 0.38
N LEU A 396 11.36 6.84 1.12
CA LEU A 396 11.83 7.10 2.48
C LEU A 396 12.82 8.27 2.50
N ALA A 397 13.83 8.24 1.63
CA ALA A 397 14.81 9.32 1.50
C ALA A 397 14.17 10.66 1.10
N MET A 398 13.24 10.68 0.13
CA MET A 398 12.51 11.90 -0.28
C MET A 398 11.80 12.59 0.90
N GLY A 399 11.17 11.78 1.76
CA GLY A 399 10.37 12.23 2.89
C GLY A 399 11.12 12.32 4.21
N ALA A 400 12.40 11.92 4.27
CA ALA A 400 13.18 11.93 5.49
C ALA A 400 13.25 13.35 6.11
N PRO A 401 13.18 13.48 7.45
CA PRO A 401 13.06 12.41 8.44
C PRO A 401 11.60 11.99 8.75
N PHE A 402 10.60 12.63 8.13
CA PHE A 402 9.18 12.53 8.51
C PHE A 402 8.50 11.25 8.02
N THR A 403 8.92 10.72 6.86
CA THR A 403 8.33 9.51 6.29
C THR A 403 8.90 8.25 6.93
N LYS A 404 8.04 7.47 7.59
CA LYS A 404 8.39 6.22 8.30
C LYS A 404 7.95 4.97 7.54
N MET A 405 6.95 5.10 6.69
CA MET A 405 6.28 3.98 6.01
C MET A 405 6.04 4.29 4.52
N ILE A 406 5.99 3.24 3.71
CA ILE A 406 5.54 3.29 2.32
C ILE A 406 4.27 2.46 2.15
N CYS A 407 3.19 3.07 1.70
CA CYS A 407 1.92 2.39 1.52
C CYS A 407 1.78 1.83 0.08
N MET A 408 1.55 0.51 0.00
CA MET A 408 1.61 -0.28 -1.23
C MET A 408 0.30 -1.06 -1.43
N GLY A 409 -0.54 -0.61 -2.37
CA GLY A 409 -1.78 -1.30 -2.73
C GLY A 409 -1.57 -2.49 -3.66
N ARG A 410 -1.62 -2.25 -4.98
CA ARG A 410 -1.61 -3.28 -6.03
C ARG A 410 -0.47 -4.31 -5.89
N ALA A 411 0.73 -3.86 -5.53
CA ALA A 411 1.88 -4.74 -5.38
C ALA A 411 1.67 -5.82 -4.30
N MET A 412 1.10 -5.45 -3.15
CA MET A 412 0.83 -6.35 -2.03
C MET A 412 -0.41 -7.24 -2.25
N MET A 413 -1.26 -6.92 -3.23
CA MET A 413 -2.41 -7.76 -3.59
C MET A 413 -2.06 -8.91 -4.55
N ILE A 414 -1.03 -8.73 -5.40
CA ILE A 414 -0.63 -9.74 -6.40
C ILE A 414 -0.35 -11.13 -5.78
N PRO A 415 0.38 -11.25 -4.66
CA PRO A 415 0.65 -12.56 -4.08
C PRO A 415 -0.61 -13.30 -3.61
N GLY A 416 -1.61 -12.59 -3.09
CA GLY A 416 -2.87 -13.20 -2.67
C GLY A 416 -3.64 -13.80 -3.84
N PHE A 417 -3.68 -13.13 -5.00
CA PHE A 417 -4.27 -13.68 -6.22
C PHE A 417 -3.53 -14.92 -6.69
N LEU A 418 -2.20 -14.82 -6.78
CA LEU A 418 -1.34 -15.90 -7.26
C LEU A 418 -1.45 -17.15 -6.38
N GLY A 419 -1.28 -16.98 -5.06
CA GLY A 419 -1.34 -18.09 -4.13
C GLY A 419 -2.71 -18.75 -4.09
N SER A 420 -3.79 -17.98 -4.19
CA SER A 420 -5.15 -18.54 -4.25
C SER A 420 -5.41 -19.36 -5.51
N ASN A 421 -4.89 -18.92 -6.66
CA ASN A 421 -4.99 -19.71 -7.88
C ASN A 421 -4.18 -21.01 -7.81
N ILE A 422 -2.98 -20.96 -7.22
CA ILE A 422 -2.15 -22.16 -7.01
C ILE A 422 -2.84 -23.10 -6.03
N GLU A 423 -3.35 -22.58 -4.92
CA GLU A 423 -4.08 -23.35 -3.91
C GLU A 423 -5.31 -24.04 -4.50
N GLY A 424 -6.11 -23.34 -5.30
CA GLY A 424 -7.26 -23.94 -5.97
C GLY A 424 -6.92 -25.00 -7.01
N VAL A 425 -5.69 -25.04 -7.53
CA VAL A 425 -5.23 -26.12 -8.42
C VAL A 425 -4.66 -27.30 -7.62
N LEU A 426 -3.87 -27.02 -6.58
CA LEU A 426 -3.25 -28.06 -5.74
C LEU A 426 -4.26 -28.77 -4.83
N PHE A 427 -5.31 -28.04 -4.42
CA PHE A 427 -6.37 -28.49 -3.52
C PHE A 427 -7.72 -28.12 -4.14
N PRO A 428 -8.20 -28.88 -5.15
CA PRO A 428 -9.42 -28.55 -5.89
C PRO A 428 -10.66 -28.35 -5.01
N GLU A 429 -10.73 -29.03 -3.87
CA GLU A 429 -11.81 -28.89 -2.88
C GLU A 429 -11.84 -27.51 -2.19
N ARG A 430 -10.71 -26.78 -2.21
CA ARG A 430 -10.59 -25.42 -1.63
C ARG A 430 -10.80 -24.33 -2.68
N LYS A 431 -10.83 -24.67 -3.97
CA LYS A 431 -10.80 -23.70 -5.08
C LYS A 431 -11.84 -22.58 -4.93
N ASP A 432 -13.08 -22.93 -4.65
CA ASP A 432 -14.15 -21.93 -4.49
C ASP A 432 -13.94 -21.07 -3.24
N ALA A 433 -13.54 -21.68 -2.12
CA ALA A 433 -13.29 -20.99 -0.86
C ALA A 433 -12.17 -19.95 -0.97
N VAL A 434 -11.10 -20.28 -1.72
CA VAL A 434 -9.97 -19.36 -1.96
C VAL A 434 -10.17 -18.48 -3.20
N CYS A 435 -11.32 -18.59 -3.89
CA CYS A 435 -11.58 -17.87 -5.14
C CYS A 435 -10.53 -18.13 -6.25
N GLY A 436 -10.04 -19.37 -6.35
CA GLY A 436 -9.07 -19.79 -7.35
C GLY A 436 -9.67 -19.81 -8.77
N ASN A 437 -8.96 -19.21 -9.73
CA ASN A 437 -9.45 -19.00 -11.10
C ASN A 437 -8.83 -19.96 -12.13
N TRP A 438 -7.90 -20.83 -11.72
CA TRP A 438 -7.20 -21.72 -12.64
C TRP A 438 -7.66 -23.16 -12.51
N ASP A 439 -7.67 -23.88 -13.63
CA ASP A 439 -7.95 -25.32 -13.68
C ASP A 439 -6.66 -26.15 -13.63
N LYS A 440 -5.52 -25.55 -14.00
CA LYS A 440 -4.20 -26.16 -13.97
C LYS A 440 -3.11 -25.11 -13.76
N LEU A 441 -1.95 -25.54 -13.26
CA LEU A 441 -0.81 -24.66 -13.09
C LEU A 441 -0.31 -24.16 -14.46
N PRO A 442 -0.19 -22.84 -14.67
CA PRO A 442 0.45 -22.29 -15.87
C PRO A 442 1.91 -22.73 -15.95
N ALA A 443 2.48 -22.82 -17.16
CA ALA A 443 3.88 -23.20 -17.34
C ALA A 443 4.87 -22.33 -16.55
N ALA A 444 4.53 -21.05 -16.33
CA ALA A 444 5.31 -20.12 -15.52
C ALA A 444 5.42 -20.53 -14.04
N VAL A 445 4.46 -21.31 -13.52
CA VAL A 445 4.46 -21.87 -12.17
C VAL A 445 4.94 -23.32 -12.17
N ALA A 446 4.38 -24.16 -13.04
CA ALA A 446 4.61 -25.61 -13.06
C ALA A 446 6.09 -26.00 -13.18
N LYS A 447 6.91 -25.15 -13.82
CA LYS A 447 8.37 -25.34 -13.90
C LYS A 447 9.09 -25.37 -12.55
N TYR A 448 8.48 -24.86 -11.48
CA TYR A 448 9.04 -24.88 -10.13
C TYR A 448 8.61 -26.12 -9.32
N GLY A 449 7.63 -26.89 -9.80
CA GLY A 449 7.16 -28.12 -9.15
C GLY A 449 5.64 -28.23 -9.07
N GLU A 450 5.19 -29.30 -8.44
CA GLU A 450 3.78 -29.70 -8.33
C GLU A 450 3.25 -29.63 -6.88
N THR A 451 4.05 -29.16 -5.93
CA THR A 451 3.67 -29.03 -4.51
C THR A 451 4.00 -27.63 -4.01
N ALA A 452 3.28 -27.15 -2.99
CA ALA A 452 3.42 -25.79 -2.48
C ALA A 452 4.86 -25.48 -2.00
N ASP A 453 5.50 -26.44 -1.33
CA ASP A 453 6.87 -26.35 -0.81
C ASP A 453 7.96 -26.33 -1.89
N LYS A 454 7.65 -26.80 -3.11
CA LYS A 454 8.54 -26.69 -4.28
C LYS A 454 8.32 -25.39 -5.04
N ILE A 455 7.05 -24.96 -5.15
CA ILE A 455 6.65 -23.77 -5.89
C ILE A 455 7.12 -22.49 -5.18
N PHE A 456 6.86 -22.37 -3.88
CA PHE A 456 7.19 -21.18 -3.09
C PHE A 456 8.55 -21.33 -2.41
N ALA A 457 9.49 -20.44 -2.71
CA ALA A 457 10.84 -20.47 -2.17
C ALA A 457 10.90 -20.26 -0.64
N CYS A 458 9.90 -19.57 -0.06
CA CYS A 458 9.85 -19.27 1.37
C CYS A 458 8.86 -20.17 2.14
N TYR A 459 8.41 -21.30 1.58
CA TYR A 459 7.44 -22.16 2.27
C TYR A 459 7.93 -22.61 3.65
N GLN A 460 9.20 -23.05 3.73
CA GLN A 460 9.82 -23.52 4.97
C GLN A 460 10.05 -22.39 5.98
N ASP A 461 10.24 -21.15 5.52
CA ASP A 461 10.35 -19.99 6.43
C ASP A 461 9.03 -19.72 7.14
N VAL A 462 7.92 -19.79 6.40
CA VAL A 462 6.57 -19.68 6.98
C VAL A 462 6.30 -20.86 7.90
N GLU A 463 6.62 -22.09 7.49
CA GLU A 463 6.46 -23.29 8.32
C GLU A 463 7.25 -23.17 9.63
N LYS A 464 8.47 -22.64 9.59
CA LYS A 464 9.28 -22.38 10.78
C LYS A 464 8.62 -21.34 11.70
N LYS A 465 7.94 -20.34 11.14
CA LYS A 465 7.26 -19.28 11.90
C LYS A 465 5.99 -19.76 12.60
N VAL A 466 5.14 -20.54 11.91
CA VAL A 466 3.82 -20.95 12.44
C VAL A 466 3.78 -22.38 12.99
N GLY A 467 4.74 -23.22 12.61
CA GLY A 467 4.76 -24.64 12.89
C GLY A 467 4.07 -25.48 11.80
N LYS A 468 4.57 -26.70 11.60
CA LYS A 468 4.11 -27.63 10.56
C LYS A 468 2.60 -27.91 10.59
N ASP A 469 2.03 -28.07 11.78
CA ASP A 469 0.60 -28.37 11.93
C ASP A 469 -0.30 -27.19 11.56
N GLU A 470 0.19 -25.96 11.71
CA GLU A 470 -0.57 -24.75 11.42
C GLU A 470 -0.52 -24.37 9.94
N MET A 471 0.48 -24.84 9.18
CA MET A 471 0.60 -24.56 7.74
C MET A 471 -0.64 -24.92 6.92
N LYS A 472 -1.42 -25.93 7.35
CA LYS A 472 -2.68 -26.32 6.67
C LYS A 472 -3.76 -25.22 6.71
N ASN A 473 -3.65 -24.30 7.67
CA ASN A 473 -4.55 -23.16 7.89
C ASN A 473 -4.00 -21.85 7.32
N VAL A 474 -2.77 -21.83 6.82
CA VAL A 474 -2.16 -20.65 6.19
C VAL A 474 -2.51 -20.68 4.69
N PRO A 475 -3.25 -19.68 4.17
CA PRO A 475 -3.52 -19.59 2.74
C PRO A 475 -2.22 -19.49 1.95
N LEU A 476 -2.10 -20.14 0.79
CA LEU A 476 -0.87 -20.05 -0.01
C LEU A 476 -0.60 -18.62 -0.51
N GLY A 477 -1.64 -17.78 -0.57
CA GLY A 477 -1.47 -16.34 -0.81
C GLY A 477 -0.65 -15.63 0.28
N ALA A 478 -0.74 -16.07 1.54
CA ALA A 478 0.08 -15.54 2.64
C ALA A 478 1.55 -15.95 2.49
N VAL A 479 1.81 -17.19 2.05
CA VAL A 479 3.18 -17.65 1.68
C VAL A 479 3.73 -16.82 0.51
N GLY A 480 2.88 -16.47 -0.46
CA GLY A 480 3.26 -15.58 -1.54
C GLY A 480 3.63 -14.17 -1.06
N ILE A 481 2.90 -13.62 -0.07
CA ILE A 481 3.25 -12.34 0.55
C ILE A 481 4.61 -12.43 1.22
N TRP A 482 4.87 -13.51 1.96
CA TRP A 482 6.18 -13.74 2.56
C TRP A 482 7.30 -13.73 1.51
N CYS A 483 7.12 -14.42 0.38
CA CYS A 483 8.09 -14.40 -0.72
C CYS A 483 8.29 -12.97 -1.27
N LEU A 484 7.22 -12.21 -1.51
CA LEU A 484 7.34 -10.83 -1.96
C LEU A 484 8.10 -9.96 -0.95
N VAL A 485 7.79 -10.09 0.34
CA VAL A 485 8.45 -9.35 1.41
C VAL A 485 9.91 -9.75 1.56
N ASP A 486 10.25 -11.04 1.39
CA ASP A 486 11.64 -11.51 1.33
C ASP A 486 12.44 -10.77 0.25
N LYS A 487 11.89 -10.70 -0.97
CA LYS A 487 12.50 -9.96 -2.09
C LYS A 487 12.66 -8.47 -1.78
N LEU A 488 11.60 -7.84 -1.29
CA LEU A 488 11.60 -6.39 -1.01
C LEU A 488 12.58 -6.04 0.10
N SER A 489 12.62 -6.85 1.16
CA SER A 489 13.48 -6.67 2.32
C SER A 489 14.95 -6.85 1.95
N ALA A 490 15.31 -7.98 1.34
CA ALA A 490 16.68 -8.23 0.93
C ALA A 490 17.20 -7.18 -0.06
N GLY A 491 16.36 -6.75 -1.02
CA GLY A 491 16.72 -5.70 -1.96
C GLY A 491 16.88 -4.32 -1.30
N LEU A 492 16.04 -4.00 -0.32
CA LEU A 492 16.15 -2.76 0.45
C LEU A 492 17.41 -2.76 1.32
N GLN A 493 17.69 -3.86 2.01
CA GLN A 493 18.91 -4.04 2.80
C GLN A 493 20.18 -3.89 1.95
N GLN A 494 20.22 -4.48 0.75
CA GLN A 494 21.36 -4.32 -0.17
C GLN A 494 21.58 -2.87 -0.59
N ILE A 495 20.49 -2.14 -0.87
CA ILE A 495 20.55 -0.72 -1.22
C ILE A 495 21.02 0.12 -0.04
N MET A 496 20.46 -0.10 1.15
CA MET A 496 20.81 0.62 2.37
C MET A 496 22.27 0.39 2.76
N ALA A 497 22.76 -0.86 2.72
CA ALA A 497 24.16 -1.18 2.96
C ALA A 497 25.08 -0.52 1.91
N GLY A 498 24.66 -0.46 0.64
CA GLY A 498 25.33 0.28 -0.42
C GLY A 498 25.43 1.78 -0.15
N ALA A 499 24.38 2.37 0.46
CA ALA A 499 24.36 3.75 0.95
C ALA A 499 24.96 3.92 2.35
N ARG A 500 25.52 2.84 2.94
CA ARG A 500 26.13 2.82 4.29
C ARG A 500 25.18 3.21 5.42
N LYS A 501 23.90 2.83 5.28
CA LYS A 501 22.83 3.02 6.28
C LYS A 501 22.42 1.66 6.85
N PHE A 502 22.61 1.45 8.15
CA PHE A 502 22.33 0.17 8.81
C PHE A 502 21.06 0.16 9.67
N ASP A 503 20.37 1.28 9.71
CA ASP A 503 18.98 1.39 10.14
C ASP A 503 18.24 2.42 9.27
N LEU A 504 16.91 2.44 9.38
CA LEU A 504 16.05 3.30 8.59
C LEU A 504 16.13 4.78 9.00
N GLU A 505 16.46 5.07 10.26
CA GLU A 505 16.57 6.44 10.77
C GLU A 505 17.79 7.17 10.22
N ALA A 506 18.83 6.42 9.85
CA ALA A 506 20.02 6.97 9.20
C ALA A 506 19.79 7.42 7.74
N ILE A 507 18.65 7.05 7.12
CA ILE A 507 18.31 7.48 5.76
C ILE A 507 17.98 8.97 5.76
N THR A 508 18.63 9.72 4.88
CA THR A 508 18.39 11.14 4.67
C THR A 508 18.14 11.48 3.21
N ARG A 509 17.73 12.72 2.95
CA ARG A 509 17.56 13.24 1.59
C ARG A 509 18.85 13.27 0.78
N GLN A 510 20.02 13.24 1.43
CA GLN A 510 21.32 13.22 0.76
C GLN A 510 21.67 11.84 0.17
N ASP A 511 20.95 10.78 0.57
CA ASP A 511 21.17 9.43 0.05
C ASP A 511 20.53 9.21 -1.34
N ILE A 512 19.87 10.24 -1.87
CA ILE A 512 19.35 10.28 -3.23
C ILE A 512 19.85 11.52 -3.96
N ALA A 513 19.85 11.43 -5.29
CA ALA A 513 20.19 12.52 -6.17
C ALA A 513 19.28 12.57 -7.39
N SER A 514 19.14 13.76 -7.97
CA SER A 514 18.37 13.97 -9.19
C SER A 514 19.19 13.56 -10.41
N GLY A 515 18.62 12.68 -11.23
CA GLY A 515 19.22 12.22 -12.49
C GLY A 515 19.07 13.22 -13.64
N ASN A 516 18.27 14.28 -13.46
CA ASN A 516 18.11 15.41 -14.38
C ASN A 516 17.82 16.72 -13.61
N ARG A 517 18.01 17.86 -14.27
CA ARG A 517 17.85 19.19 -13.66
C ARG A 517 16.39 19.57 -13.37
N GLU A 518 15.44 19.04 -14.14
CA GLU A 518 14.01 19.25 -13.86
C GLU A 518 13.58 18.61 -12.54
N THR A 519 14.06 17.39 -12.24
CA THR A 519 13.76 16.72 -10.96
C THR A 519 14.41 17.46 -9.80
N GLU A 520 15.62 17.97 -9.97
CA GLU A 520 16.29 18.80 -8.96
C GLU A 520 15.46 20.03 -8.62
N LYS A 521 15.00 20.75 -9.64
CA LYS A 521 14.19 21.95 -9.47
C LYS A 521 12.91 21.69 -8.67
N GLU A 522 12.18 20.62 -9.00
CA GLU A 522 10.87 20.36 -8.40
C GLU A 522 10.96 19.65 -7.04
N THR A 523 12.07 18.97 -6.74
CA THR A 523 12.22 18.21 -5.49
C THR A 523 13.16 18.86 -4.48
N GLY A 524 14.05 19.75 -4.92
CA GLY A 524 15.16 20.27 -4.13
C GLY A 524 16.25 19.23 -3.83
N ILE A 525 16.21 18.06 -4.47
CA ILE A 525 17.26 17.04 -4.37
C ILE A 525 18.36 17.38 -5.38
N PRO A 526 19.63 17.58 -4.98
CA PRO A 526 20.68 18.04 -5.88
C PRO A 526 20.90 17.12 -7.08
N PHE A 527 21.36 17.68 -8.20
CA PHE A 527 21.76 16.93 -9.38
C PHE A 527 22.95 16.01 -9.07
N ILE A 528 22.96 14.83 -9.69
CA ILE A 528 23.86 13.73 -9.31
C ILE A 528 25.36 14.08 -9.32
N THR A 529 25.82 14.95 -10.23
CA THR A 529 27.23 15.35 -10.29
C THR A 529 27.59 16.46 -9.32
N ASP A 530 26.61 17.12 -8.72
CA ASP A 530 26.84 18.23 -7.79
C ASP A 530 26.92 17.70 -6.35
N VAL A 531 26.37 16.51 -6.10
CA VAL A 531 26.48 15.83 -4.81
C VAL A 531 27.94 15.51 -4.51
N MET A 532 28.44 16.04 -3.38
CA MET A 532 29.81 15.85 -2.87
C MET A 532 30.94 16.37 -3.78
N ASP A 533 30.64 17.15 -4.83
CA ASP A 533 31.66 17.67 -5.76
C ASP A 533 32.69 18.59 -5.06
N GLU A 534 32.24 19.45 -4.14
CA GLU A 534 33.15 20.28 -3.35
C GLU A 534 34.08 19.45 -2.45
N THR A 535 33.57 18.36 -1.88
CA THR A 535 34.39 17.42 -1.10
C THR A 535 35.37 16.68 -2.01
N ALA A 536 34.94 16.26 -3.21
CA ALA A 536 35.82 15.62 -4.19
C ALA A 536 36.97 16.55 -4.60
N LYS A 537 36.70 17.82 -4.91
CA LYS A 537 37.72 18.83 -5.24
C LYS A 537 38.71 19.04 -4.09
N ARG A 538 38.20 19.18 -2.85
CA ARG A 538 39.06 19.30 -1.67
C ARG A 538 39.98 18.08 -1.49
N ILE A 539 39.50 16.87 -1.77
CA ILE A 539 40.34 15.65 -1.71
C ILE A 539 41.45 15.69 -2.78
N LEU A 540 41.16 16.20 -3.98
CA LEU A 540 42.17 16.33 -5.05
C LEU A 540 43.23 17.40 -4.72
N ASP A 541 42.89 18.36 -3.86
CA ASP A 541 43.79 19.42 -3.40
C ASP A 541 44.61 19.03 -2.14
N MET A 542 44.36 17.86 -1.55
CA MET A 542 45.15 17.28 -0.44
C MET A 542 46.40 16.57 -0.95
#